data_AF-A0A7Y5EYA1-F1
#
_entry.id   AF-A0A7Y5EYA1-F1
#
_cell.length_a   1.000
_cell.length_b   1.000
_cell.length_c   1.000
_cell.angle_alpha   90.00
_cell.angle_beta   90.00
_cell.angle_gamma   90.00
#
_symmetry.space_group_name_H-M   'P 1'
#
loop_
_entity.id
_entity.type
_entity.pdbx_description
1 polymer ?
#
loop_
_entity_poly.entity_id
_entity_poly.type
_entity_poly.pdbx_seq_one_letter_code
_entity_poly.pdbx_strand_id
1 'polypeptide(L)'
;MDLKPAKELKKSTSELIESFNTRWEKLNLQTNYDRLISYNEQVKDPKLWDNPENAQRITKEKNSLEKKLEPWLNLKKELFDFPDLIDLTMEEFGEDGLESLNEDYRKLSKELEELELLGALSGEDDRRGAFFNIHPGAGGTESQDWAEMLLRMYTRYFEKKGFHVDLVDHQE
;
A
#
# COMPACT_ATOMS: atom_id res chain seq x y z
N MET A 1 2.53 26.92 -4.70
CA MET A 1 1.69 25.77 -5.08
C MET A 1 0.27 26.21 -4.82
N ASP A 2 -0.64 26.14 -5.78
CA ASP A 2 -1.98 26.70 -5.59
C ASP A 2 -2.72 25.94 -4.49
N LEU A 3 -3.19 26.68 -3.47
CA LEU A 3 -3.98 26.16 -2.37
C LEU A 3 -5.41 25.97 -2.84
N LYS A 4 -5.95 24.76 -2.65
CA LYS A 4 -7.37 24.50 -2.93
C LYS A 4 -8.22 25.24 -1.91
N PRO A 5 -9.25 26.00 -2.34
CA PRO A 5 -10.26 26.52 -1.43
C PRO A 5 -11.00 25.39 -0.71
N ALA A 6 -11.55 25.65 0.47
CA ALA A 6 -12.21 24.63 1.30
C ALA A 6 -13.26 23.79 0.56
N LYS A 7 -14.08 24.43 -0.28
CA LYS A 7 -15.10 23.74 -1.10
C LYS A 7 -14.49 22.73 -2.07
N GLU A 8 -13.37 23.09 -2.71
CA GLU A 8 -12.66 22.20 -3.63
C GLU A 8 -11.93 21.11 -2.86
N LEU A 9 -11.32 21.45 -1.72
CA LEU A 9 -10.64 20.49 -0.85
C LEU A 9 -11.59 19.41 -0.33
N LYS A 10 -12.80 19.79 0.09
CA LYS A 10 -13.86 18.83 0.47
C LYS A 10 -14.23 17.91 -0.67
N LYS A 11 -14.42 18.46 -1.88
CA LYS A 11 -14.72 17.65 -3.07
C LYS A 11 -13.60 16.64 -3.34
N SER A 12 -12.35 17.09 -3.33
CA SER A 12 -11.19 16.20 -3.51
C SER A 12 -11.06 15.16 -2.40
N THR A 13 -11.43 15.51 -1.16
CA THR A 13 -11.46 14.55 -0.05
C THR A 13 -12.52 13.47 -0.27
N SER A 14 -13.72 13.83 -0.77
CA SER A 14 -14.75 12.85 -1.14
C SER A 14 -14.27 11.90 -2.25
N GLU A 15 -13.62 12.44 -3.29
CA GLU A 15 -13.01 11.64 -4.35
C GLU A 15 -11.93 10.69 -3.79
N LEU A 16 -11.12 11.17 -2.83
CA LEU A 16 -10.10 10.36 -2.17
C LEU A 16 -10.71 9.24 -1.31
N ILE A 17 -11.83 9.49 -0.62
CA ILE A 17 -12.59 8.50 0.14
C ILE A 17 -13.16 7.40 -0.79
N GLU A 18 -13.75 7.78 -1.93
CA GLU A 18 -14.22 6.82 -2.94
C GLU A 18 -13.06 5.97 -3.48
N SER A 19 -11.92 6.61 -3.71
CA SER A 19 -10.69 5.96 -4.13
C SER A 19 -10.15 4.99 -3.07
N PHE A 20 -10.23 5.35 -1.78
CA PHE A 20 -9.89 4.47 -0.66
C PHE A 20 -10.80 3.22 -0.65
N ASN A 21 -12.11 3.41 -0.75
CA ASN A 21 -13.08 2.31 -0.70
C ASN A 21 -12.88 1.32 -1.86
N THR A 22 -12.61 1.84 -3.06
CA THR A 22 -12.32 0.99 -4.23
C THR A 22 -11.07 0.14 -4.00
N ARG A 23 -10.01 0.72 -3.43
CA ARG A 23 -8.77 -0.02 -3.07
C ARG A 23 -9.02 -1.05 -1.96
N TRP A 24 -9.81 -0.69 -0.96
CA TRP A 24 -10.20 -1.57 0.15
C TRP A 24 -10.87 -2.85 -0.36
N GLU A 25 -11.79 -2.72 -1.32
CA GLU A 25 -12.45 -3.84 -1.99
C GLU A 25 -11.48 -4.63 -2.87
N LYS A 26 -10.77 -3.95 -3.78
CA LYS A 26 -9.82 -4.57 -4.74
C LYS A 26 -8.75 -5.41 -4.04
N LEU A 27 -8.26 -4.96 -2.89
CA LEU A 27 -7.22 -5.64 -2.10
C LEU A 27 -7.79 -6.66 -1.10
N ASN A 28 -9.11 -6.92 -1.13
CA ASN A 28 -9.81 -7.83 -0.23
C ASN A 28 -9.57 -7.52 1.26
N LEU A 29 -9.43 -6.24 1.61
CA LEU A 29 -9.15 -5.82 2.99
C LEU A 29 -10.35 -6.06 3.90
N GLN A 30 -11.58 -5.98 3.37
CA GLN A 30 -12.78 -6.32 4.12
C GLN A 30 -12.74 -7.78 4.62
N THR A 31 -12.43 -8.73 3.75
CA THR A 31 -12.33 -10.15 4.13
C THR A 31 -11.23 -10.38 5.15
N ASN A 32 -10.09 -9.69 5.03
CA ASN A 32 -9.01 -9.77 6.00
C ASN A 32 -9.44 -9.20 7.36
N TYR A 33 -10.21 -8.10 7.36
CA TYR A 33 -10.74 -7.48 8.56
C TYR A 33 -11.76 -8.36 9.27
N ASP A 34 -12.68 -8.98 8.54
CA ASP A 34 -13.65 -9.92 9.10
C ASP A 34 -12.97 -11.15 9.73
N ARG A 35 -11.91 -11.66 9.07
CA ARG A 35 -11.06 -12.74 9.64
C ARG A 35 -10.35 -12.30 10.90
N LEU A 36 -9.82 -11.08 10.93
CA LEU A 36 -9.18 -10.53 12.12
C LEU A 36 -10.17 -10.44 13.30
N ILE A 37 -11.41 -9.99 13.06
CA ILE A 37 -12.47 -9.99 14.07
C ILE A 37 -12.71 -11.41 14.58
N SER A 38 -12.86 -12.39 13.67
CA SER A 38 -13.05 -13.78 14.05
C SER A 38 -11.91 -14.34 14.92
N TYR A 39 -10.65 -14.04 14.57
CA TYR A 39 -9.51 -14.46 15.38
C TYR A 39 -9.45 -13.76 16.73
N ASN A 40 -9.80 -12.48 16.80
CA ASN A 40 -9.92 -11.77 18.08
C ASN A 40 -10.98 -12.39 19.00
N GLU A 41 -12.10 -12.88 18.45
CA GLU A 41 -13.09 -13.63 19.25
C GLU A 41 -12.57 -15.00 19.67
N GLN A 42 -11.88 -15.73 18.79
CA GLN A 42 -11.31 -17.05 19.13
C GLN A 42 -10.26 -16.97 20.23
N VAL A 43 -9.41 -15.94 20.23
CA VAL A 43 -8.37 -15.75 21.27
C VAL A 43 -8.97 -15.47 22.64
N LYS A 44 -10.22 -14.98 22.72
CA LYS A 44 -10.93 -14.78 23.99
C LYS A 44 -11.46 -16.08 24.59
N ASP A 45 -11.65 -17.13 23.79
CA ASP A 45 -12.14 -18.43 24.28
C ASP A 45 -10.99 -19.21 24.96
N PRO A 46 -11.08 -19.50 26.27
CA PRO A 46 -10.06 -20.27 26.99
C PRO A 46 -9.78 -21.65 26.37
N LYS A 47 -10.77 -22.26 25.70
CA LYS A 47 -10.62 -23.58 25.06
C LYS A 47 -9.61 -23.60 23.92
N LEU A 48 -9.30 -22.45 23.32
CA LEU A 48 -8.28 -22.36 22.29
C LEU A 48 -6.92 -22.87 22.82
N TRP A 49 -6.64 -22.60 24.09
CA TRP A 49 -5.37 -22.92 24.74
C TRP A 49 -5.22 -24.40 25.10
N ASP A 50 -6.29 -25.20 24.98
CA ASP A 50 -6.25 -26.65 25.11
C ASP A 50 -5.49 -27.32 23.95
N ASN A 51 -5.34 -26.62 22.81
CA ASN A 51 -4.53 -27.05 21.67
C ASN A 51 -3.45 -26.00 21.35
N PRO A 52 -2.22 -26.16 21.89
CA PRO A 52 -1.12 -25.20 21.70
C PRO A 52 -0.75 -24.94 20.23
N GLU A 53 -0.79 -25.96 19.37
CA GLU A 53 -0.47 -25.81 17.95
C GLU A 53 -1.49 -24.92 17.23
N ASN A 54 -2.79 -25.14 17.50
CA ASN A 54 -3.85 -24.32 16.92
C ASN A 54 -3.82 -22.88 17.48
N ALA A 55 -3.59 -22.72 18.79
CA ALA A 55 -3.44 -21.41 19.41
C ALA A 55 -2.28 -20.61 18.80
N GLN A 56 -1.13 -21.26 18.59
CA GLN A 56 0.03 -20.63 17.95
C GLN A 56 -0.27 -20.22 16.50
N ARG A 57 -0.94 -21.09 15.73
CA ARG A 57 -1.34 -20.79 14.35
C ARG A 57 -2.28 -19.59 14.29
N ILE A 58 -3.36 -19.59 15.07
CA ILE A 58 -4.34 -18.50 15.10
C ILE A 58 -3.68 -17.19 15.53
N THR A 59 -2.84 -17.21 16.58
CA THR A 59 -2.14 -16.02 17.07
C THR A 59 -1.20 -15.45 16.00
N LYS A 60 -0.47 -16.33 15.29
CA LYS A 60 0.44 -15.91 14.21
C LYS A 60 -0.32 -15.27 13.05
N GLU A 61 -1.40 -15.90 12.60
CA GLU A 61 -2.24 -15.37 11.51
C GLU A 61 -2.92 -14.06 11.92
N LYS A 62 -3.45 -13.98 13.14
CA LYS A 62 -4.02 -12.77 13.72
C LYS A 62 -3.03 -11.62 13.70
N ASN A 63 -1.83 -11.81 14.26
CA ASN A 63 -0.79 -10.78 14.30
C ASN A 63 -0.35 -10.33 12.90
N SER A 64 -0.31 -11.27 11.94
CA SER A 64 0.00 -10.94 10.55
C SER A 64 -1.10 -10.09 9.89
N LEU A 65 -2.37 -10.39 10.18
CA LEU A 65 -3.51 -9.61 9.68
C LEU A 65 -3.57 -8.23 10.35
N GLU A 66 -3.34 -8.13 11.67
CA GLU A 66 -3.27 -6.85 12.38
C GLU A 66 -2.23 -5.94 11.75
N LYS A 67 -0.99 -6.44 11.59
CA LYS A 67 0.09 -5.66 10.98
C LYS A 67 -0.22 -5.21 9.55
N LYS A 68 -0.98 -6.03 8.79
CA LYS A 68 -1.40 -5.69 7.43
C LYS A 68 -2.50 -4.63 7.40
N LEU A 69 -3.45 -4.70 8.33
CA LEU A 69 -4.66 -3.87 8.33
C LEU A 69 -4.49 -2.56 9.10
N GLU A 70 -3.64 -2.51 10.12
CA GLU A 70 -3.46 -1.35 10.99
C GLU A 70 -3.20 -0.04 10.21
N PRO A 71 -2.27 0.02 9.23
CA PRO A 71 -2.05 1.25 8.47
C PRO A 71 -3.29 1.70 7.69
N TRP A 72 -4.03 0.76 7.12
CA TRP A 72 -5.26 1.05 6.38
C TRP A 72 -6.39 1.54 7.29
N LEU A 73 -6.51 0.98 8.49
CA LEU A 73 -7.51 1.41 9.47
C LEU A 73 -7.19 2.80 10.02
N ASN A 74 -5.92 3.11 10.25
CA ASN A 74 -5.47 4.44 10.67
C ASN A 74 -5.75 5.48 9.58
N LEU A 75 -5.35 5.21 8.34
CA LEU A 75 -5.63 6.09 7.21
C LEU A 75 -7.15 6.27 7.00
N LYS A 76 -7.94 5.19 7.12
CA LYS A 76 -9.41 5.27 7.04
C LYS A 76 -9.95 6.26 8.06
N LYS A 77 -9.49 6.18 9.30
CA LYS A 77 -9.93 7.09 10.36
C LYS A 77 -9.56 8.54 10.01
N GLU A 78 -8.29 8.82 9.75
CA GLU A 78 -7.83 10.17 9.44
C GLU A 78 -8.56 10.76 8.23
N LEU A 79 -8.70 9.97 7.15
CA LEU A 79 -9.33 10.41 5.91
C LEU A 79 -10.84 10.65 6.06
N PHE A 80 -11.55 9.83 6.85
CA PHE A 80 -12.99 9.97 7.04
C PHE A 80 -13.35 11.07 8.05
N ASP A 81 -12.44 11.36 8.99
CA ASP A 81 -12.57 12.48 9.94
C ASP A 81 -12.13 13.82 9.29
N PHE A 82 -11.38 13.78 8.18
CA PHE A 82 -10.82 14.96 7.52
C PHE A 82 -11.85 16.02 7.04
N PRO A 83 -13.04 15.66 6.50
CA PRO A 83 -14.07 16.64 6.17
C PRO A 83 -14.52 17.49 7.35
N ASP A 84 -14.63 16.89 8.54
CA ASP A 84 -14.99 17.58 9.77
C ASP A 84 -13.84 18.48 10.25
N LEU A 85 -12.59 18.02 10.08
CA LEU A 85 -11.40 18.84 10.36
C LEU A 85 -11.34 20.08 9.47
N ILE A 86 -11.72 19.96 8.19
CA ILE A 86 -11.83 21.12 7.28
C ILE A 86 -12.86 22.12 7.85
N ASP A 87 -14.04 21.65 8.26
CA ASP A 87 -15.08 22.54 8.79
C ASP A 87 -14.63 23.27 10.05
N LEU A 88 -14.08 22.53 11.02
CA LEU A 88 -13.59 23.09 12.26
C LEU A 88 -12.49 24.13 12.03
N THR A 89 -11.54 23.81 11.15
CA THR A 89 -10.41 24.70 10.84
C THR A 89 -10.88 25.97 10.12
N MET A 90 -11.85 25.84 9.21
CA MET A 90 -12.41 27.00 8.50
C MET A 90 -13.25 27.89 9.43
N GLU A 91 -13.91 27.31 10.43
CA GLU A 91 -14.64 28.07 11.46
C GLU A 91 -13.68 28.84 12.38
N GLU A 92 -12.58 28.21 12.81
CA GLU A 92 -11.63 28.82 13.76
C GLU A 92 -10.64 29.80 13.09
N PHE A 93 -10.14 29.47 11.90
CA PHE A 93 -9.01 30.18 11.28
C PHE A 93 -9.32 30.78 9.90
N GLY A 94 -10.50 30.50 9.32
CA GLY A 94 -10.85 31.00 8.00
C GLY A 94 -9.84 30.60 6.92
N GLU A 95 -9.47 31.54 6.04
CA GLU A 95 -8.53 31.27 4.94
C GLU A 95 -7.09 30.99 5.42
N ASP A 96 -6.71 31.46 6.61
CA ASP A 96 -5.35 31.25 7.15
C ASP A 96 -5.09 29.76 7.45
N GLY A 97 -6.14 28.96 7.65
CA GLY A 97 -6.04 27.51 7.86
C GLY A 97 -5.84 26.69 6.57
N LEU A 98 -6.02 27.30 5.39
CA LEU A 98 -6.04 26.55 4.11
C LEU A 98 -4.69 25.92 3.77
N GLU A 99 -3.57 26.52 4.18
CA GLU A 99 -2.24 25.96 3.93
C GLU A 99 -2.08 24.60 4.62
N SER A 100 -2.32 24.55 5.94
CA SER A 100 -2.26 23.32 6.73
C SER A 100 -3.21 22.24 6.19
N LEU A 101 -4.45 22.59 5.87
CA LEU A 101 -5.42 21.65 5.32
C LEU A 101 -4.96 21.07 3.97
N ASN A 102 -4.35 21.89 3.11
CA ASN A 102 -3.83 21.39 1.83
C ASN A 102 -2.61 20.48 2.02
N GLU A 103 -1.78 20.73 3.03
CA GLU A 103 -0.66 19.84 3.40
C GLU A 103 -1.16 18.49 3.93
N ASP A 104 -2.13 18.50 4.84
CA ASP A 104 -2.73 17.29 5.40
C ASP A 104 -3.39 16.45 4.29
N TYR A 105 -4.15 17.08 3.39
CA TYR A 105 -4.71 16.39 2.24
C TYR A 105 -3.63 15.74 1.35
N ARG A 106 -2.53 16.45 1.08
CA ARG A 106 -1.41 15.90 0.29
C ARG A 106 -0.78 14.70 1.00
N LYS A 107 -0.64 14.75 2.32
CA LYS A 107 -0.14 13.64 3.13
C LYS A 107 -1.06 12.43 3.03
N LEU A 108 -2.37 12.60 3.26
CA LEU A 108 -3.36 11.53 3.17
C LEU A 108 -3.41 10.90 1.77
N SER A 109 -3.36 11.74 0.72
CA SER A 109 -3.33 11.27 -0.67
C SER A 109 -2.08 10.43 -0.95
N LYS A 110 -0.92 10.88 -0.49
CA LYS A 110 0.36 10.17 -0.68
C LYS A 110 0.39 8.86 0.11
N GLU A 111 -0.10 8.86 1.34
CA GLU A 111 -0.17 7.67 2.18
C GLU A 111 -1.07 6.60 1.55
N LEU A 112 -2.20 6.99 0.94
CA LEU A 112 -3.06 6.05 0.22
C LEU A 112 -2.34 5.39 -0.96
N GLU A 113 -1.56 6.16 -1.72
CA GLU A 113 -0.76 5.63 -2.85
C GLU A 113 0.33 4.66 -2.36
N GLU A 114 1.03 5.01 -1.28
CA GLU A 114 2.05 4.16 -0.67
C GLU A 114 1.44 2.86 -0.13
N LEU A 115 0.29 2.93 0.54
CA LEU A 115 -0.42 1.75 1.02
C LEU A 115 -0.93 0.86 -0.12
N GLU A 116 -1.44 1.43 -1.23
CA GLU A 116 -1.83 0.63 -2.39
C GLU A 116 -0.64 -0.16 -2.94
N LEU A 117 0.52 0.48 -3.07
CA LEU A 117 1.72 -0.19 -3.56
C LEU A 117 2.13 -1.34 -2.63
N LEU A 118 2.14 -1.11 -1.31
CA LEU A 118 2.43 -2.15 -0.32
C LEU A 118 1.39 -3.28 -0.32
N GLY A 119 0.12 -2.94 -0.50
CA GLY A 119 -0.99 -3.89 -0.57
C GLY A 119 -0.94 -4.76 -1.83
N ALA A 120 -0.55 -4.18 -2.97
CA ALA A 120 -0.35 -4.88 -4.23
C ALA A 120 0.80 -5.90 -4.16
N LEU A 121 1.82 -5.64 -3.31
CA LEU A 121 2.98 -6.50 -3.09
C LEU A 121 2.81 -7.45 -1.89
N SER A 122 1.61 -8.04 -1.75
CA SER A 122 1.27 -8.91 -0.61
C SER A 122 0.96 -10.37 -0.97
N GLY A 123 1.32 -10.80 -2.18
CA GLY A 123 1.36 -12.21 -2.59
C GLY A 123 2.38 -13.03 -1.79
N GLU A 124 2.21 -14.34 -1.77
CA GLU A 124 3.09 -15.28 -1.04
C GLU A 124 4.56 -15.18 -1.49
N ASP A 125 4.75 -14.81 -2.75
CA ASP A 125 6.03 -14.83 -3.42
C ASP A 125 6.70 -13.45 -3.50
N ASP A 126 5.98 -12.38 -3.16
CA ASP A 126 6.45 -11.00 -3.36
C ASP A 126 7.66 -10.63 -2.49
N ARG A 127 7.92 -11.42 -1.44
CA ARG A 127 9.11 -11.30 -0.59
C ARG A 127 10.31 -12.11 -1.07
N ARG A 128 10.14 -12.98 -2.07
CA ARG A 128 11.20 -13.83 -2.59
C ARG A 128 12.02 -13.07 -3.63
N GLY A 129 13.27 -13.49 -3.82
CA GLY A 129 14.04 -13.06 -4.98
C GLY A 129 13.35 -13.49 -6.27
N ALA A 130 13.48 -12.67 -7.31
CA ALA A 130 12.91 -12.94 -8.63
C ALA A 130 14.03 -13.24 -9.63
N PHE A 131 13.77 -14.19 -10.54
CA PHE A 131 14.58 -14.33 -11.76
C PHE A 131 14.05 -13.35 -12.81
N PHE A 132 14.95 -12.52 -13.34
CA PHE A 132 14.62 -11.54 -14.37
C PHE A 132 15.29 -11.94 -15.69
N ASN A 133 14.49 -12.43 -16.63
CA ASN A 133 14.98 -12.89 -17.93
C ASN A 133 14.58 -11.89 -19.02
N ILE A 134 15.56 -11.50 -19.84
CA ILE A 134 15.34 -10.67 -21.04
C ILE A 134 15.60 -11.54 -22.25
N HIS A 135 14.62 -11.65 -23.13
CA HIS A 135 14.77 -12.34 -24.41
C HIS A 135 14.70 -11.32 -25.54
N PRO A 136 15.70 -11.26 -26.44
CA PRO A 136 15.59 -10.43 -27.63
C PRO A 136 14.44 -10.94 -28.51
N GLY A 137 13.64 -10.01 -29.03
CA GLY A 137 12.55 -10.31 -29.95
C GLY A 137 13.04 -10.68 -31.35
N ALA A 138 12.10 -10.81 -32.28
CA ALA A 138 12.43 -10.97 -33.70
C ALA A 138 13.08 -9.68 -34.23
N GLY A 139 14.28 -9.80 -34.81
CA GLY A 139 15.01 -8.65 -35.37
C GLY A 139 16.54 -8.81 -35.45
N GLY A 140 17.09 -9.96 -35.06
CA GLY A 140 18.53 -10.21 -35.16
C GLY A 140 19.33 -9.29 -34.24
N THR A 141 20.46 -8.77 -34.74
CA THR A 141 21.43 -7.99 -33.95
C THR A 141 20.83 -6.75 -33.29
N GLU A 142 19.94 -6.02 -33.96
CA GLU A 142 19.32 -4.81 -33.38
C GLU A 142 18.44 -5.15 -32.16
N SER A 143 17.77 -6.30 -32.18
CA SER A 143 16.99 -6.78 -31.02
C SER A 143 17.89 -7.26 -29.88
N GLN A 144 19.08 -7.79 -30.20
CA GLN A 144 20.09 -8.17 -29.20
C GLN A 144 20.67 -6.93 -28.52
N ASP A 145 21.07 -5.92 -29.30
CA ASP A 145 21.59 -4.64 -28.77
C ASP A 145 20.56 -3.98 -27.85
N TRP A 146 19.27 -4.02 -28.21
CA TRP A 146 18.20 -3.51 -27.35
C TRP A 146 18.03 -4.32 -26.06
N ALA A 147 18.10 -5.65 -26.13
CA ALA A 147 18.06 -6.50 -24.95
C ALA A 147 19.24 -6.19 -24.00
N GLU A 148 20.43 -5.94 -24.53
CA GLU A 148 21.58 -5.49 -23.72
C GLU A 148 21.35 -4.13 -23.08
N MET A 149 20.72 -3.18 -23.79
CA MET A 149 20.37 -1.89 -23.23
C MET A 149 19.39 -2.03 -22.05
N LEU A 150 18.39 -2.90 -22.19
CA LEU A 150 17.43 -3.20 -21.13
C LEU A 150 18.10 -3.90 -19.93
N LEU A 151 19.02 -4.84 -20.18
CA LEU A 151 19.80 -5.50 -19.13
C LEU A 151 20.53 -4.44 -18.30
N ARG A 152 21.29 -3.55 -18.94
CA ARG A 152 22.02 -2.47 -18.26
C ARG A 152 21.07 -1.51 -17.53
N MET A 153 19.92 -1.20 -18.10
CA MET A 153 18.93 -0.31 -17.49
C MET A 153 18.36 -0.92 -16.19
N TYR A 154 17.90 -2.17 -16.25
CA TYR A 154 17.26 -2.82 -15.11
C TYR A 154 18.27 -3.17 -14.01
N THR A 155 19.48 -3.61 -14.34
CA THR A 155 20.54 -3.81 -13.34
C THR A 155 20.78 -2.54 -12.53
N ARG A 156 20.95 -1.38 -13.20
CA ARG A 156 21.12 -0.09 -12.51
C ARG A 156 19.90 0.31 -11.69
N TYR A 157 18.69 0.05 -12.18
CA TYR A 157 17.47 0.33 -11.43
C TYR A 157 17.39 -0.52 -10.15
N PHE A 158 17.67 -1.82 -10.24
CA PHE A 158 17.63 -2.73 -9.11
C PHE A 158 18.68 -2.37 -8.05
N GLU A 159 19.92 -2.11 -8.46
CA GLU A 159 20.99 -1.62 -7.56
C GLU A 159 20.60 -0.31 -6.88
N LYS A 160 20.03 0.65 -7.63
CA LYS A 160 19.54 1.93 -7.07
C LYS A 160 18.41 1.74 -6.06
N LYS A 161 17.58 0.71 -6.22
CA LYS A 161 16.53 0.33 -5.27
C LYS A 161 17.05 -0.51 -4.09
N GLY A 162 18.35 -0.80 -4.04
CA GLY A 162 19.00 -1.56 -2.97
C GLY A 162 18.84 -3.08 -3.08
N PHE A 163 18.43 -3.58 -4.24
CA PHE A 163 18.38 -5.03 -4.48
C PHE A 163 19.78 -5.56 -4.80
N HIS A 164 20.07 -6.78 -4.33
CA HIS A 164 21.22 -7.54 -4.79
C HIS A 164 20.90 -8.14 -6.17
N VAL A 165 21.82 -8.01 -7.13
CA VAL A 165 21.66 -8.48 -8.50
C VAL A 165 22.81 -9.43 -8.83
N ASP A 166 22.47 -10.66 -9.20
CA ASP A 166 23.41 -11.66 -9.68
C ASP A 166 23.09 -12.01 -11.14
N LEU A 167 24.10 -11.94 -12.02
CA LEU A 167 23.96 -12.40 -13.40
C LEU A 167 24.12 -13.92 -13.45
N VAL A 168 23.01 -14.63 -13.67
CA VAL A 168 22.97 -16.10 -13.63
C VAL A 168 23.34 -16.75 -14.95
N ASP A 169 22.82 -16.22 -16.06
CA ASP A 169 23.08 -16.71 -17.42
C ASP A 169 23.12 -15.52 -18.39
N HIS A 170 23.98 -15.61 -19.40
CA HIS A 170 24.13 -14.62 -20.46
C HIS A 170 24.59 -15.33 -21.74
N GLN A 171 23.81 -15.17 -22.81
CA GLN A 171 24.13 -15.72 -24.13
C GLN A 171 24.47 -14.57 -25.07
N GLU A 172 25.63 -14.68 -25.70
CA GLU A 172 26.07 -13.78 -26.78
C GLU A 172 25.40 -14.13 -28.11
#